data_AF-A0A0F9DG03-F1
#
_entry.id   AF-A0A0F9DG03-F1
#
_cell.length_a   1.000
_cell.length_b   1.000
_cell.length_c   1.000
_cell.angle_alpha   90.00
_cell.angle_beta   90.00
_cell.angle_gamma   90.00
#
_symmetry.space_group_name_H-M   'P 1'
#
loop_
_entity.id
_entity.type
_entity.pdbx_description
1 polymer ?
#
loop_
_entity_poly.entity_id
_entity_poly.type
_entity_poly.pdbx_seq_one_letter_code
_entity_poly.pdbx_strand_id
1 'polypeptide(L)' 'RDDQVNIATAHPEFSEWAWLTPQHLLDSIVPFKRAVYARVISEFEDRL' A
#
# COMPACT_ATOMS: atom_id res chain seq x y z
N ARG A 1 -2.19 13.57 -2.62
CA ARG A 1 -1.42 14.35 -3.62
C ARG A 1 -0.02 13.78 -3.66
N ASP A 2 0.67 13.85 -4.80
CA ASP A 2 1.93 13.10 -4.99
C ASP A 2 3.10 13.58 -4.14
N ASP A 3 3.06 14.85 -3.71
CA ASP A 3 4.00 15.45 -2.77
C ASP A 3 3.94 14.86 -1.35
N GLN A 4 2.98 13.96 -1.07
CA GLN A 4 2.86 13.27 0.22
C GLN A 4 3.79 12.06 0.35
N VAL A 5 4.45 11.62 -0.72
CA VAL A 5 5.33 10.44 -0.72
C VAL A 5 6.76 10.85 -1.05
N ASN A 6 7.69 10.52 -0.15
CA ASN A 6 9.13 10.70 -0.37
C ASN A 6 9.86 9.37 -0.14
N ILE A 7 10.29 8.73 -1.23
CA ILE A 7 11.10 7.50 -1.20
C ILE A 7 12.60 7.77 -1.35
N ALA A 8 13.02 9.02 -1.60
CA ALA A 8 14.41 9.41 -1.78
C ALA A 8 15.09 9.66 -0.43
N THR A 9 15.25 8.60 0.36
CA THR A 9 15.98 8.60 1.64
C THR A 9 17.43 8.14 1.45
N ALA A 10 18.27 8.29 2.47
CA ALA A 10 19.69 7.87 2.40
C ALA A 10 19.85 6.36 2.11
N HIS A 11 18.91 5.55 2.59
CA HIS A 11 18.81 4.11 2.31
C HIS A 11 17.36 3.80 1.92
N PRO A 12 17.02 3.81 0.62
CA PRO A 12 15.64 3.66 0.19
C PRO A 12 15.18 2.21 0.35
N GLU A 13 14.06 2.01 1.06
CA GLU A 13 13.39 0.70 1.16
C GLU A 13 12.60 0.36 -0.11
N PHE A 14 12.14 1.39 -0.84
CA PHE A 14 11.31 1.28 -2.03
C PHE A 14 12.00 1.95 -3.21
N SER A 15 12.04 1.27 -4.35
CA SER A 15 12.54 1.83 -5.61
C SER A 15 11.48 2.59 -6.41
N GLU A 16 10.22 2.23 -6.23
CA GLU A 16 9.07 2.75 -6.99
C GLU A 16 7.84 2.84 -6.09
N TRP A 17 6.91 3.73 -6.43
CA TRP A 17 5.65 3.91 -5.71
C TRP A 17 4.53 4.35 -6.66
N ALA A 18 3.29 4.04 -6.28
CA ALA A 18 2.08 4.50 -6.97
C ALA A 18 0.90 4.54 -6.00
N TRP A 19 -0.07 5.42 -6.25
CA TRP A 19 -1.37 5.36 -5.59
C TRP A 19 -2.20 4.23 -6.20
N LEU A 20 -2.71 3.32 -5.36
CA LEU A 20 -3.56 2.20 -5.76
C LEU A 20 -4.85 2.20 -4.96
N THR A 21 -5.93 1.68 -5.55
CA THR A 21 -7.13 1.35 -4.78
C THR A 21 -6.86 0.15 -3.86
N PRO A 22 -7.61 0.00 -2.75
CA PRO A 22 -7.46 -1.16 -1.85
C PRO A 22 -7.60 -2.50 -2.59
N GLN A 23 -8.53 -2.59 -3.54
CA GLN A 23 -8.74 -3.77 -4.38
C GLN A 23 -7.48 -4.09 -5.22
N HIS A 24 -6.93 -3.09 -5.93
CA HIS A 24 -5.72 -3.30 -6.75
C HIS A 24 -4.48 -3.63 -5.90
N LEU A 25 -4.38 -3.08 -4.69
CA LEU A 25 -3.33 -3.44 -3.74
C LEU A 25 -3.41 -4.92 -3.37
N LEU A 26 -4.60 -5.41 -3.04
CA LEU A 26 -4.80 -6.83 -2.71
C LEU A 26 -4.50 -7.75 -3.88
N ASP A 27 -4.80 -7.34 -5.12
CA ASP A 27 -4.50 -8.14 -6.30
C ASP A 27 -3.01 -8.22 -6.61
N SER A 28 -2.26 -7.14 -6.33
CA SER A 28 -0.84 -7.00 -6.66
C SER A 28 0.12 -7.43 -5.55
N ILE A 29 -0.36 -7.58 -4.31
CA ILE A 29 0.48 -7.92 -3.15
C ILE A 29 0.97 -9.37 -3.18
N VAL A 30 2.13 -9.61 -2.58
CA VAL A 30 2.68 -10.95 -2.33
C VAL A 30 1.68 -11.86 -1.59
N PRO A 31 1.54 -13.15 -1.97
CA PRO A 31 0.46 -14.01 -1.48
C PRO A 31 0.39 -14.13 0.05
N PHE A 32 1.54 -14.24 0.72
CA PHE A 32 1.57 -14.46 2.17
C PHE A 32 1.07 -13.26 2.99
N LYS A 33 1.11 -12.04 2.43
CA LYS A 33 0.61 -10.82 3.10
C LYS A 33 -0.85 -10.51 2.80
N ARG A 34 -1.44 -11.15 1.78
CA ARG A 34 -2.79 -10.82 1.28
C ARG A 34 -3.85 -10.86 2.38
N ALA A 35 -3.89 -11.93 3.18
CA ALA A 35 -4.90 -12.09 4.23
C ALA A 35 -4.78 -11.01 5.33
N VAL A 36 -3.56 -10.66 5.72
CA VAL A 36 -3.29 -9.63 6.73
C VAL A 36 -3.72 -8.26 6.20
N TYR A 37 -3.34 -7.92 4.97
CA TYR A 37 -3.72 -6.65 4.35
C TYR A 37 -5.23 -6.53 4.13
N ALA A 38 -5.89 -7.62 3.76
CA ALA A 38 -7.36 -7.65 3.61
C ALA A 38 -8.05 -7.33 4.94
N ARG A 39 -7.54 -7.88 6.05
CA ARG A 39 -8.07 -7.56 7.37
C ARG A 39 -7.86 -6.08 7.70
N VAL A 40 -6.66 -5.55 7.48
CA VAL A 40 -6.36 -4.13 7.75
C VAL A 40 -7.29 -3.23 6.94
N ILE A 41 -7.44 -3.46 5.63
CA ILE A 41 -8.33 -2.66 4.77
C ILE A 41 -9.77 -2.68 5.30
N SER A 42 -10.28 -3.84 5.72
CA SER A 42 -11.64 -3.97 6.28
C SER A 42 -11.83 -3.15 7.56
N GLU A 43 -10.81 -3.03 8.42
CA GLU A 43 -10.89 -2.22 9.64
C GLU A 43 -10.86 -0.71 9.37
N PHE A 44 -10.43 -0.29 8.18
CA PHE A 44 -10.36 1.13 7.76
C PHE A 44 -11.46 1.52 6.75
N GLU A 45 -12.40 0.63 6.43
CA GLU A 45 -13.37 0.82 5.35
C GLU A 45 -14.22 2.09 5.50
N ASP A 46 -14.52 2.52 6.72
CA ASP A 46 -15.27 3.76 7.02
C ASP A 46 -14.47 5.05 6.76
N ARG A 47 -13.17 4.93 6.43
CA ARG A 47 -12.22 6.05 6.26
C ARG A 47 -11.54 6.09 4.90
N LEU A 48 -11.86 5.17 4.00
CA LEU A 48 -11.26 5.06 2.67
C LEU A 48 -11.92 6.00 1.64
#